data_AF-A0A962NA75-F1
#
_entry.id   AF-A0A962NA75-F1
#
_cell.length_a   1.000
_cell.length_b   1.000
_cell.length_c   1.000
_cell.angle_alpha   90.00
_cell.angle_beta   90.00
_cell.angle_gamma   90.00
#
_symmetry.space_group_name_H-M   'P 1'
#
loop_
_entity.id
_entity.type
_entity.pdbx_description
1 polymer ?
#
loop_
_entity_poly.entity_id
_entity_poly.type
_entity_poly.pdbx_seq_one_letter_code
_entity_poly.pdbx_strand_id
1 'polypeptide(L)' 'MQPRFLLHLRAHGLPVGVGEYLALLGLLRAGLAESDIERFHSLSRTCLVKDEVHYDRFDRAFGAWLAG' A
#
# COMPACT_ATOMS: atom_id res chain seq x y z
N MET A 1 9.13 -12.86 -3.29
CA MET A 1 8.23 -11.88 -2.64
C MET A 1 8.91 -10.52 -2.72
N GLN A 2 8.64 -9.72 -3.75
CA GLN A 2 9.50 -8.57 -4.08
C GLN A 2 9.10 -7.32 -3.27
N PRO A 3 10.02 -6.68 -2.53
CA PRO A 3 9.76 -5.49 -1.71
C PRO A 3 9.48 -4.20 -2.52
N ARG A 4 9.21 -4.34 -3.82
CA ARG A 4 9.13 -3.23 -4.77
C ARG A 4 8.03 -2.23 -4.42
N PHE A 5 6.86 -2.68 -3.94
CA PHE A 5 5.78 -1.78 -3.54
C PHE A 5 6.14 -0.95 -2.31
N LEU A 6 6.73 -1.56 -1.27
CA LEU A 6 7.19 -0.83 -0.09
C LEU A 6 8.24 0.23 -0.45
N LEU A 7 9.21 -0.13 -1.29
CA LEU A 7 10.25 0.80 -1.75
C LEU A 7 9.67 1.93 -2.61
N HIS A 8 8.71 1.63 -3.48
CA HIS A 8 7.99 2.61 -4.29
C HIS A 8 7.29 3.66 -3.42
N LEU A 9 6.56 3.23 -2.40
CA LEU A 9 5.88 4.15 -1.47
C LEU A 9 6.87 5.02 -0.69
N ARG A 10 8.00 4.44 -0.25
CA ARG A 10 9.08 5.20 0.41
C ARG A 10 9.73 6.21 -0.52
N ALA A 11 9.95 5.84 -1.78
CA ALA A 11 10.49 6.75 -2.80
C ALA A 11 9.56 7.95 -3.05
N HIS A 12 8.24 7.77 -2.85
CA HIS A 12 7.26 8.85 -2.89
C HIS A 12 7.11 9.62 -1.56
N GLY A 13 7.97 9.37 -0.56
CA GLY A 13 8.01 10.11 0.69
C GLY A 13 6.93 9.70 1.71
N LEU A 14 6.37 8.49 1.61
CA LEU A 14 5.45 7.97 2.62
C LEU A 14 6.24 7.36 3.80
N PRO A 15 5.90 7.68 5.06
CA PRO A 15 6.54 7.12 6.24
C PRO A 15 6.02 5.70 6.53
N VAL A 16 6.18 4.78 5.58
CA VAL A 16 5.75 3.37 5.70
C VAL A 16 6.82 2.51 6.36
N GLY A 17 6.45 1.85 7.46
CA GLY A 17 7.29 0.88 8.14
C GLY A 17 7.19 -0.52 7.55
N VAL A 18 8.08 -1.40 8.01
CA VAL A 18 8.08 -2.82 7.59
C VAL A 18 6.90 -3.56 8.25
N GLY A 19 6.53 -3.19 9.48
CA GLY A 19 5.43 -3.81 10.21
C GLY A 19 4.08 -3.63 9.51
N GLU A 20 3.77 -2.40 9.07
CA GLU A 20 2.54 -2.12 8.31
C GLU A 20 2.49 -2.92 7.00
N TYR A 21 3.63 -3.04 6.33
CA TYR A 21 3.74 -3.80 5.10
C TYR A 21 3.56 -5.31 5.33
N LEU A 22 4.12 -5.86 6.40
CA LEU A 22 3.90 -7.26 6.79
C LEU A 22 2.44 -7.52 7.15
N ALA A 23 1.77 -6.57 7.81
CA ALA A 23 0.33 -6.65 8.10
C ALA A 23 -0.49 -6.71 6.81
N LEU A 24 -0.21 -5.83 5.84
CA LEU A 24 -0.85 -5.87 4.51
C LEU A 24 -0.65 -7.23 3.84
N LEU A 25 0.58 -7.75 3.81
CA LEU A 25 0.90 -9.05 3.22
C LEU A 25 0.15 -10.21 3.90
N GLY A 26 -0.05 -10.14 5.21
CA GLY A 26 -0.87 -11.10 5.96
C GLY A 26 -2.33 -11.09 5.50
N LEU A 27 -2.92 -9.91 5.31
CA LEU A 27 -4.31 -9.76 4.84
C LEU A 27 -4.47 -10.21 3.38
N LEU A 28 -3.49 -9.91 2.52
CA LEU A 28 -3.48 -10.40 1.14
C LEU A 28 -3.41 -11.92 1.08
N ARG A 29 -2.57 -12.53 1.93
CA ARG A 29 -2.50 -14.00 2.06
C ARG A 29 -3.80 -14.62 2.60
N ALA A 30 -4.60 -13.87 3.34
CA ALA A 30 -5.90 -14.30 3.84
C ALA A 30 -7.03 -14.14 2.80
N GLY A 31 -6.72 -13.74 1.57
CA GLY A 31 -7.71 -13.60 0.49
C GLY A 31 -8.57 -12.34 0.57
N LEU A 32 -8.24 -11.39 1.45
CA LEU A 32 -9.08 -10.21 1.70
C LEU A 32 -9.13 -9.20 0.55
N ALA A 33 -8.25 -9.31 -0.44
CA ALA A 33 -8.19 -8.43 -1.61
C ALA A 33 -8.14 -9.18 -2.95
N GLU A 34 -8.57 -10.45 -2.99
CA GLU A 34 -8.46 -11.25 -4.22
C GLU A 34 -9.20 -10.59 -5.38
N SER A 35 -8.46 -10.37 -6.47
CA SER A 35 -8.95 -9.92 -7.78
C SER A 35 -9.70 -8.58 -7.84
N ASP A 36 -9.60 -7.76 -6.79
CA ASP A 36 -10.26 -6.46 -6.73
C ASP A 36 -9.25 -5.36 -6.39
N ILE A 37 -9.06 -4.45 -7.35
CA ILE A 37 -8.10 -3.36 -7.22
C ILE A 37 -8.55 -2.28 -6.23
N GLU A 38 -9.86 -2.01 -6.16
CA GLU A 38 -10.42 -1.04 -5.21
C GLU A 38 -10.28 -1.56 -3.78
N ARG A 39 -10.51 -2.87 -3.61
CA ARG A 39 -10.31 -3.55 -2.33
C ARG A 39 -8.85 -3.56 -1.92
N PHE A 40 -7.93 -3.83 -2.87
CA PHE A 40 -6.50 -3.76 -2.61
C PHE A 40 -6.04 -2.35 -2.24
N HIS A 41 -6.53 -1.32 -2.94
CA HIS A 41 -6.25 0.08 -2.65
C HIS A 41 -6.72 0.46 -1.24
N SER A 42 -7.97 0.15 -0.91
CA SER A 42 -8.56 0.46 0.40
C SER A 42 -7.82 -0.22 1.55
N LEU A 43 -7.49 -1.51 1.39
CA LEU A 43 -6.72 -2.28 2.38
C LEU A 43 -5.29 -1.74 2.53
N SER A 44 -4.64 -1.44 1.40
CA SER A 44 -3.29 -0.88 1.40
C SER A 44 -3.26 0.47 2.11
N ARG A 45 -4.20 1.37 1.83
CA ARG A 45 -4.29 2.67 2.50
C ARG A 45 -4.50 2.49 4.01
N THR A 46 -5.41 1.61 4.41
CA THR A 46 -5.72 1.30 5.83
C THR A 46 -4.50 0.75 6.57
N CYS A 47 -3.75 -0.16 5.95
CA CYS A 47 -2.58 -0.76 6.59
C CYS A 47 -1.39 0.21 6.65
N LEU A 48 -1.13 0.93 5.56
CA LEU A 48 0.14 1.62 5.33
C LEU A 48 0.11 3.10 5.72
N VAL A 49 -1.06 3.73 5.77
CA VAL A 49 -1.17 5.17 6.04
C VAL A 49 -1.82 5.39 7.40
N LYS A 50 -1.06 5.94 8.36
CA LYS A 50 -1.51 6.18 9.74
C LYS A 50 -1.99 7.60 10.00
N ASP A 51 -1.66 8.50 9.09
CA ASP A 51 -2.01 9.91 9.16
C ASP A 51 -2.67 10.31 7.84
N GLU A 52 -3.84 10.95 7.94
CA GLU A 52 -4.64 11.41 6.81
C GLU A 52 -3.91 12.45 5.94
N VAL A 53 -2.94 13.18 6.50
CA VAL A 53 -2.09 14.12 5.74
C VAL A 53 -1.28 13.42 4.63
N HIS A 54 -1.20 12.09 4.65
CA HIS A 54 -0.51 11.29 3.65
C HIS A 54 -1.45 10.63 2.63
N TYR A 55 -2.77 10.81 2.70
CA TYR A 55 -3.71 10.18 1.76
C TYR A 55 -3.47 10.59 0.31
N ASP A 56 -3.36 11.88 0.02
CA ASP A 56 -3.11 12.37 -1.35
C ASP A 56 -1.77 11.88 -1.92
N ARG A 57 -0.77 11.70 -1.06
CA ARG A 57 0.54 11.19 -1.46
C ARG A 57 0.47 9.69 -1.74
N PHE A 58 -0.24 8.95 -0.90
CA PHE A 58 -0.51 7.54 -1.10
C PHE A 58 -1.25 7.30 -2.41
N ASP A 59 -2.28 8.06 -2.71
CA ASP A 59 -3.08 7.87 -3.93
C ASP A 59 -2.29 8.12 -5.20
N ARG A 60 -1.48 9.17 -5.22
CA ARG A 60 -0.57 9.44 -6.33
C ARG A 60 0.46 8.32 -6.51
N ALA A 61 1.07 7.86 -5.41
CA ALA A 61 2.03 6.78 -5.44
C ALA A 61 1.38 5.46 -5.92
N PHE A 62 0.20 5.14 -5.41
CA PHE A 62 -0.53 3.93 -5.78
C PHE A 62 -0.97 3.96 -7.25
N GLY A 63 -1.49 5.09 -7.73
CA GLY A 63 -1.83 5.27 -9.14
C GLY A 63 -0.62 5.13 -10.06
N ALA A 64 0.53 5.70 -9.68
CA ALA A 64 1.79 5.53 -10.41
C ALA A 64 2.28 4.08 -10.41
N TRP A 65 2.05 3.33 -9.32
CA TRP A 65 2.38 1.91 -9.24
C TRP A 65 1.51 1.04 -10.17
N LEU A 66 0.23 1.41 -10.35
CA LEU A 66 -0.68 0.69 -11.24
C LEU A 66 -0.48 0.98 -12.72
N ALA A 67 0.01 2.18 -13.05
CA ALA A 67 0.20 2.61 -14.43
C ALA A 67 1.50 2.09 -15.07
N GLY A 68 2.37 1.42 -14.32
CA GLY A 68 3.66 0.89 -14.78
C GLY A 68 3.74 -0.64 -14.71
#